data_AF-A0A920HQD6-F1
#
_entry.id   AF-A0A920HQD6-F1
#
_cell.length_a   1.000
_cell.length_b   1.000
_cell.length_c   1.000
_cell.angle_alpha   90.00
_cell.angle_beta   90.00
_cell.angle_gamma   90.00
#
_symmetry.space_group_name_H-M   'P 1'
#
loop_
_entity.id
_entity.type
_entity.pdbx_description
1 polymer ?
#
loop_
_entity_poly.entity_id
_entity_poly.type
_entity_poly.pdbx_seq_one_letter_code
_entity_poly.pdbx_strand_id
1 'polypeptide(L)'
;MKTGTPPRVDGRSIDYSVMEEQPGDKDPGKFSYLQTVHPLKKQISCHMTYTNKEVHDIMASSFDRSPMFNGSISSTGPRYCPSIEDKIHRFSEKERHQIFVEPEGEKTVEVYVNGFSTSMPEDVQYSAIKKIKGFENVKFFRPGYAIEYDYFPPTQLTLTLETKLIENLFFAGQINGTTGYEEAAAQGLMAGINAVSKVFEKEPFILTRSEAYIGVLIDDLITKGTEEPYRMFTSRAEYRTLLRQDNADIRLTDKSFKIGLAKEERYVRVQEKQDKVEDFVKFFSETSFDLDEVNELLESVNYEPVPQKGKIDKIYARPNIKQEDIRKLSLVENYIESNKLDQEVLDQTEIQIKYKGYIEKEKANADKLQRLEDIKIPVNFDYNPLLLFLMKLKKN
;
A
#
# COMPACT_ATOMS: atom_id res chain seq x y z
N MET A 1 -4.84 -20.48 10.45
CA MET A 1 -4.45 -19.84 9.16
C MET A 1 -3.07 -20.31 8.77
N LYS A 2 -2.71 -20.20 7.48
CA LYS A 2 -1.40 -20.63 6.96
C LYS A 2 -0.66 -19.49 6.27
N THR A 3 0.63 -19.34 6.56
CA THR A 3 1.55 -18.48 5.79
C THR A 3 2.85 -19.20 5.48
N GLY A 4 3.34 -19.06 4.24
CA GLY A 4 4.60 -19.67 3.77
C GLY A 4 5.71 -18.64 3.57
N THR A 5 6.95 -19.07 3.72
CA THR A 5 8.16 -18.29 3.44
C THR A 5 9.07 -19.05 2.47
N PRO A 6 9.82 -18.37 1.59
CA PRO A 6 10.75 -19.05 0.69
C PRO A 6 11.99 -19.55 1.45
N PRO A 7 12.83 -20.37 0.80
CA PRO A 7 14.15 -20.67 1.32
C PRO A 7 15.02 -19.41 1.46
N ARG A 8 16.04 -19.51 2.31
CA ARG A 8 17.16 -18.57 2.38
C ARG A 8 18.41 -19.26 1.91
N VAL A 9 19.16 -18.57 1.06
CA VAL A 9 20.30 -19.15 0.35
C VAL A 9 21.55 -18.29 0.52
N ASP A 10 22.71 -18.89 0.28
CA ASP A 10 23.99 -18.20 0.26
C ASP A 10 24.16 -17.41 -1.04
N GLY A 11 24.09 -16.09 -0.96
CA GLY A 11 24.24 -15.18 -2.11
C GLY A 11 25.56 -15.38 -2.87
N ARG A 12 26.62 -15.87 -2.22
CA ARG A 12 27.90 -16.15 -2.90
C ARG A 12 27.84 -17.36 -3.84
N SER A 13 26.80 -18.19 -3.71
CA SER A 13 26.57 -19.37 -4.54
C SER A 13 25.66 -19.09 -5.75
N ILE A 14 25.19 -17.85 -5.88
CA ILE A 14 24.32 -17.40 -6.97
C ILE A 14 25.18 -16.77 -8.07
N ASP A 15 24.91 -17.14 -9.32
CA ASP A 15 25.46 -16.45 -10.48
C ASP A 15 24.54 -15.30 -10.90
N TYR A 16 24.86 -14.11 -10.41
CA TYR A 16 24.11 -12.89 -10.74
C TYR A 16 24.33 -12.42 -12.18
N SER A 17 25.41 -12.84 -12.84
CA SER A 17 25.76 -12.36 -14.20
C SER A 17 24.74 -12.78 -15.26
N VAL A 18 23.96 -13.82 -14.96
CA VAL A 18 22.95 -14.39 -15.83
C VAL A 18 21.52 -13.93 -15.48
N MET A 19 21.38 -13.07 -14.47
CA MET A 19 20.13 -12.48 -13.98
C MET A 19 19.96 -11.04 -14.44
N GLU A 20 18.73 -10.53 -14.41
CA GLU A 20 18.45 -9.13 -14.71
C GLU A 20 18.58 -8.30 -13.41
N GLU A 21 19.51 -7.36 -13.38
CA GLU A 21 19.65 -6.42 -12.26
C GLU A 21 18.43 -5.48 -12.20
N GLN A 22 17.88 -5.31 -10.99
CA GLN A 22 16.77 -4.42 -10.68
C GLN A 22 17.25 -3.41 -9.63
N PRO A 23 17.90 -2.31 -10.04
CA PRO A 23 18.34 -1.27 -9.12
C PRO A 23 17.14 -0.51 -8.56
N GLY A 24 17.32 0.11 -7.39
CA GLY A 24 16.35 1.08 -6.88
C GLY A 24 16.28 2.35 -7.74
N ASP A 25 15.33 3.22 -7.43
CA ASP A 25 15.18 4.50 -8.13
C ASP A 25 16.45 5.35 -7.98
N LYS A 26 16.80 6.10 -9.04
CA LYS A 26 17.98 7.00 -9.02
C LYS A 26 17.89 8.03 -7.91
N ASP A 27 16.69 8.57 -7.71
CA ASP A 27 16.35 9.54 -6.68
C ASP A 27 15.33 8.90 -5.72
N PRO A 28 15.80 8.10 -4.73
CA PRO A 28 14.90 7.33 -3.89
C PRO A 28 14.05 8.23 -3.00
N GLY A 29 12.78 7.86 -2.84
CA GLY A 29 11.89 8.49 -1.89
C GLY A 29 12.20 8.14 -0.43
N LYS A 30 11.35 8.64 0.47
CA LYS A 30 11.37 8.30 1.91
C LYS A 30 9.97 7.95 2.38
N PHE A 31 9.88 7.03 3.35
CA PHE A 31 8.60 6.68 3.97
C PHE A 31 8.12 7.72 4.99
N SER A 32 9.05 8.45 5.64
CA SER A 32 8.72 9.45 6.66
C SER A 32 8.73 10.86 6.07
N TYR A 33 7.70 11.66 6.38
CA TYR A 33 7.64 13.08 6.01
C TYR A 33 8.56 14.00 6.84
N LEU A 34 9.21 13.49 7.90
CA LEU A 34 10.11 14.33 8.69
C LEU A 34 11.29 14.81 7.86
N GLN A 35 11.66 16.09 8.03
CA GLN A 35 12.81 16.68 7.34
C GLN A 35 14.15 16.10 7.83
N THR A 36 14.18 15.59 9.07
CA THR A 36 15.33 14.90 9.64
C THR A 36 15.61 13.53 9.01
N VAL A 37 14.65 12.98 8.26
CA VAL A 37 14.81 11.73 7.54
C VAL A 37 15.22 12.04 6.10
N HIS A 38 16.39 11.53 5.72
CA HIS A 38 16.97 11.72 4.39
C HIS A 38 16.86 10.44 3.55
N PRO A 39 16.73 10.57 2.22
CA PRO A 39 16.83 9.44 1.30
C PRO A 39 18.12 8.62 1.48
N LEU A 40 18.04 7.34 1.12
CA LEU A 40 19.20 6.45 1.17
C LEU A 40 20.26 6.88 0.16
N LYS A 41 21.51 7.01 0.62
CA LYS A 41 22.67 7.33 -0.24
C LYS A 41 23.24 6.12 -0.96
N LYS A 42 23.08 4.93 -0.36
CA LYS A 42 23.54 3.66 -0.90
C LYS A 42 22.35 2.73 -0.99
N GLN A 43 22.18 2.13 -2.16
CA GLN A 43 21.14 1.16 -2.44
C GLN A 43 21.81 -0.13 -2.89
N ILE A 44 21.20 -1.26 -2.54
CA ILE A 44 21.63 -2.58 -3.00
C ILE A 44 20.58 -3.05 -4.00
N SER A 45 21.02 -3.40 -5.21
CA SER A 45 20.12 -3.89 -6.25
C SER A 45 19.54 -5.25 -5.88
N CYS A 46 18.28 -5.45 -6.24
CA CYS A 46 17.72 -6.78 -6.34
C CYS A 46 18.08 -7.37 -7.72
N HIS A 47 17.91 -8.67 -7.87
CA HIS A 47 18.03 -9.32 -9.18
C HIS A 47 16.77 -10.10 -9.50
N MET A 48 16.52 -10.32 -10.78
CA MET A 48 15.34 -10.99 -11.27
C MET A 48 15.70 -12.17 -12.16
N THR A 49 15.02 -13.28 -11.94
CA THR A 49 15.10 -14.49 -12.76
C THR A 49 13.71 -15.13 -12.84
N TYR A 50 13.62 -16.30 -13.47
CA TYR A 50 12.35 -16.99 -13.70
C TYR A 50 12.49 -18.48 -13.43
N THR A 51 11.43 -19.09 -12.90
CA THR A 51 11.27 -20.54 -12.98
C THR A 51 11.12 -20.98 -14.44
N ASN A 52 11.18 -22.28 -14.70
CA ASN A 52 10.96 -22.87 -16.01
C ASN A 52 10.21 -24.20 -15.90
N LYS A 53 10.00 -24.85 -17.04
CA LYS A 53 9.31 -26.14 -17.11
C LYS A 53 9.95 -27.23 -16.24
N GLU A 54 11.28 -27.31 -16.15
CA GLU A 54 11.93 -28.32 -15.30
C GLU A 54 11.59 -28.11 -13.82
N VAL A 55 11.58 -26.86 -13.35
CA VAL A 55 11.14 -26.51 -11.99
C VAL A 55 9.69 -26.97 -11.77
N HIS A 56 8.81 -26.72 -12.75
CA HIS A 56 7.40 -27.07 -12.64
C HIS A 56 7.19 -28.58 -12.63
N ASP A 57 7.89 -29.32 -13.49
CA ASP A 57 7.81 -30.78 -13.58
C ASP A 57 8.30 -31.44 -12.27
N ILE A 58 9.39 -30.95 -11.66
CA ILE A 58 9.89 -31.42 -10.35
C ILE A 58 8.86 -31.16 -9.24
N MET A 59 8.29 -29.97 -9.19
CA MET A 59 7.34 -29.60 -8.14
C MET A 59 6.02 -30.37 -8.29
N ALA A 60 5.51 -30.48 -9.52
CA ALA A 60 4.26 -31.16 -9.82
C ALA A 60 4.31 -32.66 -9.55
N SER A 61 5.42 -33.31 -9.86
CA SER A 61 5.64 -34.74 -9.56
C SER A 61 5.72 -35.07 -8.07
N SER A 62 5.83 -34.05 -7.20
CA SER A 62 5.93 -34.20 -5.75
C SER A 62 4.76 -33.55 -5.00
N PHE A 63 3.67 -33.18 -5.66
CA PHE A 63 2.52 -32.52 -5.01
C PHE A 63 1.90 -33.36 -3.90
N ASP A 64 1.84 -34.68 -4.07
CA ASP A 64 1.38 -35.64 -3.05
C ASP A 64 2.20 -35.61 -1.75
N ARG A 65 3.43 -35.08 -1.80
CA ARG A 65 4.30 -34.88 -0.62
C ARG A 65 4.14 -33.50 0.02
N SER A 66 3.39 -32.59 -0.61
CA SER A 66 3.12 -31.28 -0.03
C SER A 66 2.09 -31.40 1.09
N PRO A 67 2.37 -30.85 2.28
CA PRO A 67 1.38 -30.75 3.36
C PRO A 67 0.07 -30.06 2.94
N MET A 68 0.11 -29.22 1.88
CA MET A 68 -1.08 -28.59 1.31
C MET A 68 -2.00 -29.55 0.57
N PHE A 69 -1.42 -30.45 -0.23
CA PHE A 69 -2.18 -31.28 -1.16
C PHE A 69 -2.46 -32.67 -0.58
N ASN A 70 -1.69 -33.12 0.41
CA ASN A 70 -1.87 -34.41 1.07
C ASN A 70 -2.84 -34.37 2.26
N GLY A 71 -3.41 -33.20 2.55
CA GLY A 71 -4.38 -33.00 3.64
C GLY A 71 -3.78 -32.90 5.05
N SER A 72 -2.44 -32.84 5.19
CA SER A 72 -1.80 -32.64 6.50
C SER A 72 -2.04 -31.23 7.06
N ILE A 73 -2.28 -30.25 6.19
CA ILE A 73 -2.69 -28.90 6.56
C ILE A 73 -4.13 -28.69 6.07
N SER A 74 -5.04 -28.41 7.01
CA SER A 74 -6.45 -28.11 6.71
C SER A 74 -6.74 -26.61 6.57
N SER A 75 -5.81 -25.73 6.95
CA SER A 75 -6.04 -24.29 6.91
C SER A 75 -5.79 -23.66 5.53
N THR A 76 -6.60 -22.64 5.24
CA THR A 76 -6.53 -21.86 4.01
C THR A 76 -5.33 -20.90 4.05
N GLY A 77 -4.50 -20.94 3.00
CA GLY A 77 -3.47 -19.94 2.72
C GLY A 77 -4.00 -18.75 1.91
N PRO A 78 -3.22 -17.66 1.75
CA PRO A 78 -3.67 -16.47 1.03
C PRO A 78 -3.82 -16.74 -0.47
N ARG A 79 -5.02 -16.52 -1.04
CA ARG A 79 -5.34 -16.70 -2.47
C ARG A 79 -4.43 -15.94 -3.41
N TYR A 80 -3.98 -14.75 -3.00
CA TYR A 80 -3.25 -13.84 -3.87
C TYR A 80 -1.73 -13.80 -3.65
N CYS A 81 -1.25 -14.42 -2.57
CA CYS A 81 0.18 -14.72 -2.41
C CYS A 81 0.39 -16.22 -2.15
N PRO A 82 -0.06 -17.08 -3.08
CA PRO A 82 0.04 -18.52 -2.89
C PRO A 82 1.50 -18.97 -2.92
N SER A 83 1.75 -20.15 -2.32
CA SER A 83 3.04 -20.82 -2.45
C SER A 83 3.31 -21.20 -3.91
N ILE A 84 4.57 -21.43 -4.27
CA ILE A 84 4.96 -21.76 -5.65
C ILE A 84 4.27 -23.05 -6.12
N GLU A 85 4.09 -24.05 -5.24
CA GLU A 85 3.34 -25.26 -5.57
C GLU A 85 1.87 -24.98 -5.89
N ASP A 86 1.22 -24.05 -5.18
CA ASP A 86 -0.17 -23.64 -5.43
C ASP A 86 -0.27 -22.74 -6.68
N LYS A 87 0.74 -21.90 -6.96
CA LYS A 87 0.84 -21.14 -8.23
C LYS A 87 0.92 -22.07 -9.44
N ILE A 88 1.80 -23.06 -9.40
CA ILE A 88 2.00 -24.02 -10.50
C ILE A 88 0.72 -24.83 -10.71
N HIS A 89 0.03 -25.23 -9.63
CA HIS A 89 -1.22 -25.98 -9.74
C HIS A 89 -2.36 -25.14 -10.32
N ARG A 90 -2.59 -23.92 -9.82
CA ARG A 90 -3.70 -23.06 -10.26
C ARG A 90 -3.49 -22.41 -11.62
N PHE A 91 -2.25 -22.10 -11.97
CA PHE A 91 -1.87 -21.42 -13.21
C PHE A 91 -0.97 -22.33 -14.06
N SER A 92 -1.43 -23.57 -14.27
CA SER A 92 -0.69 -24.62 -15.00
C SER A 92 -0.35 -24.24 -16.45
N GLU A 93 -1.08 -23.28 -17.03
CA GLU A 93 -0.85 -22.74 -18.37
C GLU A 93 0.37 -21.80 -18.44
N LYS A 94 0.87 -21.32 -17.30
CA LYS A 94 2.03 -20.41 -17.26
C LYS A 94 3.34 -21.18 -17.32
N GLU A 95 4.10 -20.97 -18.39
CA GLU A 95 5.41 -21.62 -18.61
C GLU A 95 6.50 -21.18 -17.61
N ARG A 96 6.34 -20.01 -16.99
CA ARG A 96 7.31 -19.46 -16.04
C ARG A 96 6.67 -18.55 -15.01
N HIS A 97 7.30 -18.48 -13.84
CA HIS A 97 6.96 -17.58 -12.74
C HIS A 97 8.19 -16.75 -12.39
N GLN A 98 7.99 -15.46 -12.16
CA GLN A 98 9.04 -14.52 -11.81
C GLN A 98 9.54 -14.75 -10.39
N ILE A 99 10.85 -14.64 -10.19
CA ILE A 99 11.55 -14.75 -8.92
C ILE A 99 12.40 -13.50 -8.72
N PHE A 100 12.24 -12.85 -7.57
CA PHE A 100 13.13 -11.79 -7.12
C PHE A 100 14.15 -12.36 -6.15
N VAL A 101 15.40 -11.98 -6.34
CA VAL A 101 16.56 -12.39 -5.56
C VAL A 101 16.97 -11.18 -4.73
N GLU A 102 16.52 -11.17 -3.47
CA GLU A 102 16.53 -9.99 -2.60
C GLU A 102 17.57 -10.19 -1.48
N PRO A 103 18.64 -9.38 -1.43
CA PRO A 103 19.59 -9.42 -0.31
C PRO A 103 18.90 -9.06 1.01
N GLU A 104 19.10 -9.84 2.08
CA GLU A 104 18.48 -9.53 3.39
C GLU A 104 19.18 -8.37 4.13
N GLY A 105 20.38 -7.96 3.72
CA GLY A 105 21.06 -6.80 4.26
C GLY A 105 22.50 -6.62 3.78
N GLU A 106 23.09 -5.45 4.05
CA GLU A 106 24.44 -5.08 3.58
C GLU A 106 25.56 -5.96 4.17
N LYS A 107 25.37 -6.45 5.40
CA LYS A 107 26.40 -7.18 6.16
C LYS A 107 26.15 -8.69 6.25
N THR A 108 25.22 -9.21 5.45
CA THR A 108 24.93 -10.64 5.38
C THR A 108 25.08 -11.13 3.94
N VAL A 109 25.30 -12.44 3.80
CA VAL A 109 25.25 -13.13 2.52
C VAL A 109 23.93 -13.86 2.32
N GLU A 110 22.98 -13.72 3.26
CA GLU A 110 21.66 -14.32 3.14
C GLU A 110 20.81 -13.61 2.09
N VAL A 111 20.18 -14.39 1.24
CA VAL A 111 19.32 -13.93 0.16
C VAL A 111 17.93 -14.55 0.31
N TYR A 112 16.92 -13.70 0.25
CA TYR A 112 15.50 -14.04 0.21
C TYR A 112 15.08 -14.32 -1.25
N VAL A 113 14.56 -15.53 -1.51
CA VAL A 113 14.14 -15.94 -2.86
C VAL A 113 12.65 -15.67 -3.06
N ASN A 114 12.30 -14.39 -3.23
CA ASN A 114 10.91 -13.96 -3.34
C ASN A 114 10.23 -14.56 -4.57
N GLY A 115 8.99 -15.02 -4.39
CA GLY A 115 8.24 -15.79 -5.38
C GLY A 115 8.34 -17.30 -5.23
N PHE A 116 9.27 -17.81 -4.40
CA PHE A 116 9.48 -19.25 -4.15
C PHE A 116 9.02 -19.72 -2.76
N SER A 117 8.01 -19.06 -2.15
CA SER A 117 7.43 -19.53 -0.89
C SER A 117 6.89 -20.95 -1.04
N THR A 118 7.26 -21.87 -0.15
CA THR A 118 6.91 -23.28 -0.33
C THR A 118 6.81 -24.04 0.99
N SER A 119 6.07 -25.14 0.98
CA SER A 119 6.01 -26.12 2.07
C SER A 119 6.43 -27.52 1.63
N MET A 120 7.03 -27.65 0.44
CA MET A 120 7.53 -28.92 -0.08
C MET A 120 8.68 -29.46 0.77
N PRO A 121 8.95 -30.78 0.74
CA PRO A 121 10.14 -31.35 1.37
C PRO A 121 11.44 -30.71 0.87
N GLU A 122 12.44 -30.59 1.74
CA GLU A 122 13.71 -29.90 1.47
C GLU A 122 14.44 -30.45 0.23
N ASP A 123 14.42 -31.77 0.01
CA ASP A 123 15.02 -32.42 -1.16
C ASP A 123 14.38 -31.95 -2.48
N VAL A 124 13.06 -31.76 -2.48
CA VAL A 124 12.31 -31.27 -3.64
C VAL A 124 12.61 -29.80 -3.88
N GLN A 125 12.60 -28.98 -2.82
CA GLN A 125 12.93 -27.56 -2.92
C GLN A 125 14.32 -27.36 -3.53
N TYR A 126 15.32 -28.07 -3.00
CA TYR A 126 16.71 -27.99 -3.46
C TYR A 126 16.87 -28.49 -4.91
N SER A 127 16.19 -29.57 -5.27
CA SER A 127 16.23 -30.09 -6.65
C SER A 127 15.60 -29.13 -7.64
N ALA A 128 14.47 -28.50 -7.28
CA ALA A 128 13.74 -27.58 -8.12
C ALA A 128 14.50 -26.25 -8.31
N ILE A 129 14.97 -25.62 -7.22
CA ILE A 129 15.62 -24.31 -7.29
C ILE A 129 16.94 -24.34 -8.08
N LYS A 130 17.68 -25.46 -8.06
CA LYS A 130 18.90 -25.63 -8.87
C LYS A 130 18.65 -25.59 -10.37
N LYS A 131 17.40 -25.74 -10.81
CA LYS A 131 16.99 -25.60 -12.21
C LYS A 131 16.66 -24.17 -12.59
N ILE A 132 16.62 -23.24 -11.64
CA ILE A 132 16.44 -21.82 -11.91
C ILE A 132 17.77 -21.25 -12.40
N LYS A 133 17.70 -20.46 -13.47
CA LYS A 133 18.87 -19.80 -14.06
C LYS A 133 19.59 -18.91 -13.03
N GLY A 134 20.87 -19.17 -12.81
CA GLY A 134 21.73 -18.50 -11.84
C GLY A 134 21.77 -19.18 -10.46
N PHE A 135 20.95 -20.20 -10.23
CA PHE A 135 20.89 -20.97 -8.98
C PHE A 135 21.50 -22.38 -9.11
N GLU A 136 22.21 -22.68 -10.20
CA GLU A 136 22.71 -24.02 -10.53
C GLU A 136 23.61 -24.61 -9.44
N ASN A 137 24.32 -23.75 -8.70
CA ASN A 137 25.23 -24.09 -7.61
C ASN A 137 24.75 -23.61 -6.23
N VAL A 138 23.47 -23.24 -6.11
CA VAL A 138 22.92 -22.64 -4.89
C VAL A 138 23.15 -23.50 -3.66
N LYS A 139 23.46 -22.85 -2.54
CA LYS A 139 23.55 -23.47 -1.21
C LYS A 139 22.47 -22.91 -0.29
N PHE A 140 21.79 -23.80 0.43
CA PHE A 140 20.74 -23.43 1.37
C PHE A 140 21.33 -23.09 2.72
N PHE A 141 20.83 -22.01 3.32
CA PHE A 141 20.95 -21.79 4.76
C PHE A 141 19.73 -22.30 5.50
N ARG A 142 18.54 -22.03 4.94
CA ARG A 142 17.25 -22.39 5.55
C ARG A 142 16.28 -22.84 4.45
N PRO A 143 15.64 -24.02 4.56
CA PRO A 143 14.60 -24.40 3.62
C PRO A 143 13.37 -23.48 3.79
N GLY A 144 12.59 -23.35 2.71
CA GLY A 144 11.26 -22.75 2.78
C GLY A 144 10.35 -23.62 3.64
N TYR A 145 9.41 -22.99 4.32
CA TYR A 145 8.45 -23.69 5.15
C TYR A 145 7.15 -22.90 5.21
N ALA A 146 6.15 -23.54 5.82
CA ALA A 146 4.94 -22.86 6.20
C ALA A 146 4.64 -23.03 7.68
N ILE A 147 4.01 -22.01 8.24
CA ILE A 147 3.52 -22.01 9.61
C ILE A 147 1.99 -22.02 9.57
N GLU A 148 1.42 -22.90 10.39
CA GLU A 148 0.00 -22.91 10.73
C GLU A 148 -0.17 -22.36 12.14
N TYR A 149 -1.13 -21.47 12.31
CA TYR A 149 -1.34 -20.75 13.57
C TYR A 149 -2.82 -20.48 13.83
N ASP A 150 -3.16 -20.40 15.11
CA ASP A 150 -4.48 -19.97 15.56
C ASP A 150 -4.64 -18.46 15.40
N TYR A 151 -5.87 -18.04 15.12
CA TYR A 151 -6.26 -16.64 15.04
C TYR A 151 -7.67 -16.49 15.59
N PHE A 152 -8.02 -15.28 16.02
CA PHE A 152 -9.36 -14.97 16.47
C PHE A 152 -10.10 -14.23 15.35
N PRO A 153 -11.31 -14.67 14.96
CA PRO A 153 -12.13 -13.95 14.00
C PRO A 153 -12.27 -12.46 14.36
N PRO A 154 -11.83 -11.54 13.49
CA PRO A 154 -11.81 -10.10 13.81
C PRO A 154 -13.20 -9.49 13.99
N THR A 155 -14.26 -10.17 13.56
CA THR A 155 -15.66 -9.81 13.82
C THR A 155 -16.00 -9.77 15.33
N GLN A 156 -15.16 -10.36 16.17
CA GLN A 156 -15.26 -10.29 17.64
C GLN A 156 -14.75 -8.97 18.23
N LEU A 157 -14.13 -8.10 17.41
CA LEU A 157 -13.63 -6.80 17.83
C LEU A 157 -14.62 -5.69 17.45
N THR A 158 -14.51 -4.56 18.15
CA THR A 158 -15.11 -3.29 17.76
C THR A 158 -14.14 -2.49 16.87
N LEU A 159 -14.59 -1.40 16.25
CA LEU A 159 -13.75 -0.53 15.40
C LEU A 159 -12.53 0.08 16.13
N THR A 160 -12.51 0.02 17.46
CA THR A 160 -11.35 0.45 18.26
C THR A 160 -10.28 -0.64 18.42
N LEU A 161 -10.53 -1.84 17.88
CA LEU A 161 -9.79 -3.09 18.08
C LEU A 161 -9.93 -3.68 19.50
N GLU A 162 -10.82 -3.14 20.32
CA GLU A 162 -11.21 -3.72 21.62
C GLU A 162 -12.13 -4.94 21.40
N THR A 163 -11.95 -6.01 22.17
CA THR A 163 -12.82 -7.18 22.08
C THR A 163 -14.22 -6.85 22.60
N LYS A 164 -15.25 -7.40 21.94
CA LYS A 164 -16.66 -7.24 22.36
C LYS A 164 -16.98 -7.99 23.65
N LEU A 165 -16.26 -9.06 23.94
CA LEU A 165 -16.55 -9.96 25.07
C LEU A 165 -15.85 -9.51 26.36
N ILE A 166 -14.62 -9.00 26.25
CA ILE A 166 -13.78 -8.60 27.38
C ILE A 166 -13.35 -7.15 27.18
N GLU A 167 -13.84 -6.27 28.04
CA GLU A 167 -13.43 -4.87 28.07
C GLU A 167 -11.94 -4.74 28.43
N ASN A 168 -11.26 -3.73 27.88
CA ASN A 168 -9.83 -3.46 28.03
C ASN A 168 -8.88 -4.49 27.41
N LEU A 169 -9.40 -5.50 26.71
CA LEU A 169 -8.60 -6.43 25.91
C LEU A 169 -8.62 -5.99 24.45
N PHE A 170 -7.44 -5.78 23.86
CA PHE A 170 -7.28 -5.33 22.47
C PHE A 170 -6.44 -6.34 21.69
N PHE A 171 -6.83 -6.64 20.45
CA PHE A 171 -6.05 -7.50 19.56
C PHE A 171 -5.55 -6.72 18.34
N ALA A 172 -4.31 -6.97 17.94
CA ALA A 172 -3.69 -6.32 16.78
C ALA A 172 -2.70 -7.24 16.06
N GLY A 173 -2.70 -7.20 14.73
CA GLY A 173 -1.76 -7.92 13.88
C GLY A 173 -2.23 -9.31 13.50
N GLN A 174 -1.30 -10.25 13.36
CA GLN A 174 -1.57 -11.58 12.80
C GLN A 174 -2.63 -12.38 13.58
N ILE A 175 -2.80 -12.09 14.88
CA ILE A 175 -3.86 -12.64 15.73
C ILE A 175 -5.27 -12.33 15.21
N ASN A 176 -5.45 -11.25 14.46
CA ASN A 176 -6.72 -10.84 13.82
C ASN A 176 -6.90 -11.41 12.41
N GLY A 177 -6.02 -12.33 11.98
CA GLY A 177 -6.08 -12.94 10.66
C GLY A 177 -5.51 -12.09 9.53
N THR A 178 -4.67 -11.08 9.82
CA THR A 178 -3.88 -10.37 8.79
C THR A 178 -2.52 -11.02 8.56
N THR A 179 -1.91 -10.78 7.41
CA THR A 179 -0.50 -11.14 7.16
C THR A 179 0.23 -10.00 6.46
N GLY A 180 1.30 -9.51 7.08
CA GLY A 180 2.05 -8.34 6.61
C GLY A 180 2.46 -7.45 7.79
N TYR A 181 3.62 -6.82 7.66
CA TYR A 181 4.18 -6.01 8.74
C TYR A 181 3.41 -4.69 8.88
N GLU A 182 3.01 -4.12 7.75
CA GLU A 182 2.29 -2.87 7.62
C GLU A 182 0.88 -2.99 8.21
N GLU A 183 0.15 -4.07 7.89
CA GLU A 183 -1.16 -4.35 8.47
C GLU A 183 -1.09 -4.51 9.98
N ALA A 184 -0.07 -5.23 10.47
CA ALA A 184 0.11 -5.46 11.90
C ALA A 184 0.51 -4.18 12.65
N ALA A 185 1.43 -3.39 12.08
CA ALA A 185 1.85 -2.11 12.65
C ALA A 185 0.70 -1.10 12.70
N ALA A 186 -0.11 -1.03 11.63
CA ALA A 186 -1.30 -0.17 11.58
C ALA A 186 -2.32 -0.53 12.67
N GLN A 187 -2.64 -1.82 12.83
CA GLN A 187 -3.53 -2.28 13.89
C GLN A 187 -2.93 -2.01 15.27
N GLY A 188 -1.63 -2.29 15.46
CA GLY A 188 -0.95 -2.07 16.74
C GLY A 188 -0.97 -0.61 17.16
N LEU A 189 -0.76 0.31 16.22
CA LEU A 189 -0.87 1.76 16.46
C LEU A 189 -2.29 2.13 16.92
N MET A 190 -3.32 1.68 16.21
CA MET A 190 -4.71 2.01 16.53
C MET A 190 -5.18 1.40 17.86
N ALA A 191 -4.84 0.13 18.11
CA ALA A 191 -5.12 -0.55 19.36
C ALA A 191 -4.43 0.14 20.55
N GLY A 192 -3.15 0.54 20.37
CA GLY A 192 -2.41 1.27 21.39
C GLY A 192 -3.01 2.64 21.72
N ILE A 193 -3.39 3.41 20.70
CA ILE A 193 -4.08 4.71 20.88
C ILE A 193 -5.37 4.50 21.67
N ASN A 194 -6.20 3.53 21.27
CA ASN A 194 -7.50 3.30 21.89
C ASN A 194 -7.41 2.69 23.29
N ALA A 195 -6.40 1.87 23.58
CA ALA A 195 -6.13 1.41 24.93
C ALA A 195 -5.80 2.58 25.87
N VAL A 196 -5.00 3.54 25.42
CA VAL A 196 -4.72 4.78 26.17
C VAL A 196 -5.99 5.62 26.31
N SER A 197 -6.74 5.84 25.23
CA SER A 197 -8.01 6.58 25.31
C SER A 197 -8.97 5.97 26.32
N LYS A 198 -9.08 4.63 26.36
CA LYS A 198 -9.93 3.90 27.30
C LYS A 198 -9.52 4.12 28.75
N VAL A 199 -8.22 3.98 29.07
CA VAL A 199 -7.68 4.18 30.42
C VAL A 199 -7.88 5.61 30.92
N PHE A 200 -7.79 6.60 30.03
CA PHE A 200 -7.97 8.01 30.35
C PHE A 200 -9.41 8.51 30.12
N GLU A 201 -10.38 7.62 29.89
CA GLU A 201 -11.79 7.95 29.63
C GLU A 201 -11.97 9.02 28.53
N LYS A 202 -11.13 8.96 27.50
CA LYS A 202 -11.22 9.81 26.31
C LYS A 202 -12.03 9.12 25.22
N GLU A 203 -12.57 9.93 24.31
CA GLU A 203 -13.22 9.43 23.11
C GLU A 203 -12.29 8.50 22.30
N PRO A 204 -12.81 7.41 21.73
CA PRO A 204 -12.02 6.51 20.92
C PRO A 204 -11.55 7.19 19.63
N PHE A 205 -10.33 6.89 19.23
CA PHE A 205 -9.75 7.31 17.97
C PHE A 205 -10.00 6.26 16.89
N ILE A 206 -10.89 6.59 15.95
CA ILE A 206 -11.25 5.73 14.83
C ILE A 206 -10.97 6.50 13.54
N LEU A 207 -10.32 5.83 12.59
CA LEU A 207 -10.13 6.34 11.23
C LEU A 207 -11.21 5.74 10.33
N THR A 208 -11.88 6.58 9.56
CA THR A 208 -12.91 6.10 8.62
C THR A 208 -12.27 5.56 7.33
N ARG A 209 -13.08 4.87 6.52
CA ARG A 209 -12.66 4.37 5.21
C ARG A 209 -12.26 5.49 4.23
N SER A 210 -12.83 6.68 4.38
CA SER A 210 -12.55 7.85 3.53
C SER A 210 -11.29 8.61 3.96
N GLU A 211 -10.79 8.36 5.17
CA GLU A 211 -9.65 9.09 5.76
C GLU A 211 -8.32 8.38 5.58
N ALA A 212 -8.29 7.04 5.67
CA ALA A 212 -7.06 6.27 5.59
C ALA A 212 -7.28 4.81 5.17
N TYR A 213 -6.26 4.24 4.52
CA TYR A 213 -6.16 2.80 4.31
C TYR A 213 -6.16 2.00 5.63
N ILE A 214 -5.74 2.59 6.75
CA ILE A 214 -5.87 1.98 8.09
C ILE A 214 -7.35 1.81 8.47
N GLY A 215 -8.21 2.79 8.15
CA GLY A 215 -9.65 2.68 8.37
C GLY A 215 -10.27 1.60 7.49
N VAL A 216 -9.87 1.53 6.20
CA VAL A 216 -10.29 0.46 5.28
C VAL A 216 -9.89 -0.92 5.80
N LEU A 217 -8.66 -1.08 6.28
CA LEU A 217 -8.14 -2.33 6.87
C LEU A 217 -9.01 -2.79 8.04
N ILE A 218 -9.20 -1.91 9.02
CA ILE A 218 -9.88 -2.23 10.28
C ILE A 218 -11.36 -2.50 10.02
N ASP A 219 -12.02 -1.69 9.20
CA ASP A 219 -13.42 -1.88 8.83
C ASP A 219 -13.62 -3.19 8.04
N ASP A 220 -12.80 -3.49 7.02
CA ASP A 220 -12.93 -4.74 6.26
C ASP A 220 -12.79 -5.95 7.19
N LEU A 221 -11.81 -5.95 8.09
CA LEU A 221 -11.61 -7.04 9.05
C LEU A 221 -12.82 -7.23 9.97
N ILE A 222 -13.35 -6.16 10.55
CA ILE A 222 -14.41 -6.26 11.56
C ILE A 222 -15.78 -6.51 10.91
N THR A 223 -16.05 -5.89 9.76
CA THR A 223 -17.35 -5.94 9.10
C THR A 223 -17.50 -7.19 8.23
N LYS A 224 -16.45 -7.58 7.49
CA LYS A 224 -16.51 -8.74 6.58
C LYS A 224 -15.94 -10.02 7.21
N GLY A 225 -15.11 -9.89 8.24
CA GLY A 225 -14.29 -11.00 8.71
C GLY A 225 -13.22 -11.38 7.69
N THR A 226 -12.58 -12.53 7.91
CA THR A 226 -11.57 -13.04 6.97
C THR A 226 -11.51 -14.57 7.02
N GLU A 227 -11.57 -15.22 5.86
CA GLU A 227 -11.48 -16.68 5.74
C GLU A 227 -10.05 -17.16 5.37
N GLU A 228 -9.22 -16.21 4.97
CA GLU A 228 -7.80 -16.39 4.62
C GLU A 228 -7.00 -15.24 5.22
N PRO A 229 -5.66 -15.31 5.28
CA PRO A 229 -4.87 -14.19 5.77
C PRO A 229 -5.12 -12.91 4.94
N TYR A 230 -5.69 -11.88 5.56
CA TYR A 230 -6.02 -10.62 4.90
C TYR A 230 -4.74 -9.86 4.51
N ARG A 231 -4.73 -9.30 3.30
CA ARG A 231 -3.65 -8.46 2.75
C ARG A 231 -4.20 -7.20 2.09
N MET A 232 -3.59 -6.04 2.34
CA MET A 232 -4.09 -4.75 1.90
C MET A 232 -4.20 -4.58 0.40
N PHE A 233 -3.33 -5.22 -0.39
CA PHE A 233 -3.42 -5.11 -1.85
C PHE A 233 -4.70 -5.75 -2.43
N THR A 234 -5.39 -6.61 -1.67
CA THR A 234 -6.68 -7.19 -2.06
C THR A 234 -7.86 -6.28 -1.73
N SER A 235 -7.62 -5.27 -0.89
CA SER A 235 -8.66 -4.33 -0.47
C SER A 235 -9.14 -3.47 -1.62
N ARG A 236 -10.46 -3.24 -1.65
CA ARG A 236 -11.05 -2.25 -2.55
C ARG A 236 -11.28 -0.98 -1.75
N ALA A 237 -10.28 -0.11 -1.70
CA ALA A 237 -10.51 1.27 -1.31
C ALA A 237 -11.31 1.96 -2.42
N GLU A 238 -12.47 2.49 -2.05
CA GLU A 238 -13.35 3.23 -2.95
C GLU A 238 -12.81 4.63 -3.27
N TYR A 239 -11.95 5.17 -2.40
CA TYR A 239 -11.46 6.54 -2.42
C TYR A 239 -9.97 6.65 -2.80
N ARG A 240 -9.54 5.97 -3.86
CA ARG A 240 -8.11 5.83 -4.19
C ARG A 240 -7.45 7.17 -4.56
N THR A 241 -8.18 8.08 -5.19
CA THR A 241 -7.63 9.39 -5.56
C THR A 241 -7.50 10.33 -4.35
N LEU A 242 -8.25 10.10 -3.26
CA LEU A 242 -8.10 10.79 -1.98
C LEU A 242 -7.02 10.16 -1.10
N LEU A 243 -6.96 8.83 -1.06
CA LEU A 243 -6.09 8.04 -0.19
C LEU A 243 -4.73 7.74 -0.83
N ARG A 244 -3.99 8.79 -1.17
CA ARG A 244 -2.70 8.63 -1.84
C ARG A 244 -1.53 8.56 -0.86
N GLN A 245 -0.43 8.03 -1.34
CA GLN A 245 0.82 7.97 -0.59
C GLN A 245 1.41 9.36 -0.37
N ASP A 246 1.18 10.32 -1.28
CA ASP A 246 1.81 11.64 -1.24
C ASP A 246 1.19 12.62 -0.22
N ASN A 247 -0.04 12.33 0.26
CA ASN A 247 -0.85 13.23 1.09
C ASN A 247 -1.28 12.64 2.45
N ALA A 248 -0.63 11.57 2.92
CA ALA A 248 -1.01 10.94 4.19
C ALA A 248 -0.74 11.85 5.39
N ASP A 249 0.32 12.66 5.32
CA ASP A 249 0.61 13.72 6.29
C ASP A 249 -0.50 14.76 6.37
N ILE A 250 -0.96 15.26 5.23
CA ILE A 250 -2.06 16.24 5.10
C ILE A 250 -3.33 15.68 5.73
N ARG A 251 -3.63 14.39 5.50
CA ARG A 251 -4.83 13.73 6.02
C ARG A 251 -4.78 13.44 7.53
N LEU A 252 -3.62 13.05 8.06
CA LEU A 252 -3.56 12.40 9.38
C LEU A 252 -2.74 13.13 10.45
N THR A 253 -1.89 14.09 10.07
CA THR A 253 -1.00 14.75 11.05
C THR A 253 -1.77 15.62 12.04
N ASP A 254 -2.77 16.39 11.60
CA ASP A 254 -3.60 17.19 12.49
C ASP A 254 -4.34 16.32 13.53
N LYS A 255 -4.93 15.21 13.08
CA LYS A 255 -5.55 14.20 13.96
C LYS A 255 -4.55 13.64 14.98
N SER A 256 -3.36 13.28 14.52
CA SER A 256 -2.27 12.76 15.36
C SER A 256 -1.77 13.79 16.39
N PHE A 257 -1.72 15.07 16.01
CA PHE A 257 -1.34 16.16 16.91
C PHE A 257 -2.38 16.38 18.01
N LYS A 258 -3.68 16.38 17.65
CA LYS A 258 -4.80 16.52 18.60
C LYS A 258 -4.82 15.43 19.68
N ILE A 259 -4.36 14.22 19.37
CA ILE A 259 -4.23 13.12 20.34
C ILE A 259 -2.86 13.06 21.03
N GLY A 260 -1.94 13.98 20.71
CA GLY A 260 -0.63 14.13 21.36
C GLY A 260 0.47 13.19 20.84
N LEU A 261 0.30 12.53 19.69
CA LEU A 261 1.32 11.67 19.09
C LEU A 261 2.29 12.43 18.19
N ALA A 262 1.77 13.30 17.32
CA ALA A 262 2.62 14.15 16.50
C ALA A 262 3.21 15.28 17.35
N LYS A 263 4.50 15.57 17.17
CA LYS A 263 5.14 16.76 17.74
C LYS A 263 4.74 18.01 16.95
N GLU A 264 4.80 19.16 17.61
CA GLU A 264 4.48 20.48 17.04
C GLU A 264 5.25 20.76 15.74
N GLU A 265 6.54 20.44 15.68
CA GLU A 265 7.36 20.58 14.46
C GLU A 265 6.72 19.91 13.23
N ARG A 266 6.19 18.68 13.39
CA ARG A 266 5.55 17.94 12.29
C ARG A 266 4.23 18.61 11.89
N TYR A 267 3.48 19.11 12.87
CA TYR A 267 2.22 19.80 12.64
C TYR A 267 2.41 21.12 11.90
N VAL A 268 3.32 21.98 12.38
CA VAL A 268 3.65 23.25 11.73
C VAL A 268 4.14 23.01 10.31
N ARG A 269 5.03 22.04 10.10
CA ARG A 269 5.53 21.68 8.76
C ARG A 269 4.42 21.31 7.79
N VAL A 270 3.43 20.52 8.20
CA VAL A 270 2.33 20.14 7.30
C VAL A 270 1.40 21.32 7.01
N GLN A 271 1.19 22.22 7.98
CA GLN A 271 0.41 23.45 7.76
C GLN A 271 1.12 24.35 6.75
N GLU A 272 2.42 24.61 6.93
CA GLU A 272 3.21 25.40 5.97
C GLU A 272 3.19 24.79 4.55
N LYS A 273 3.25 23.46 4.45
CA LYS A 273 3.12 22.76 3.17
C LYS A 273 1.73 22.97 2.55
N GLN A 274 0.66 22.83 3.34
CA GLN A 274 -0.71 23.04 2.87
C GLN A 274 -0.91 24.48 2.37
N ASP A 275 -0.53 25.48 3.17
CA ASP A 275 -0.65 26.90 2.83
C ASP A 275 0.09 27.22 1.52
N LYS A 276 1.34 26.75 1.39
CA LYS A 276 2.14 26.95 0.17
C LYS A 276 1.53 26.27 -1.05
N VAL A 277 0.95 25.08 -0.91
CA VAL A 277 0.27 24.39 -2.01
C VAL A 277 -0.99 25.16 -2.41
N GLU A 278 -1.80 25.60 -1.46
CA GLU A 278 -3.01 26.38 -1.74
C GLU A 278 -2.69 27.70 -2.45
N ASP A 279 -1.68 28.43 -1.97
CA ASP A 279 -1.21 29.66 -2.58
C ASP A 279 -0.65 29.45 -3.98
N PHE A 280 0.10 28.36 -4.21
CA PHE A 280 0.68 28.09 -5.51
C PHE A 280 -0.37 27.61 -6.53
N VAL A 281 -1.32 26.76 -6.11
CA VAL A 281 -2.49 26.40 -6.94
C VAL A 281 -3.29 27.65 -7.30
N LYS A 282 -3.51 28.55 -6.33
CA LYS A 282 -4.20 29.82 -6.57
C LYS A 282 -3.44 30.68 -7.57
N PHE A 283 -2.12 30.81 -7.42
CA PHE A 283 -1.25 31.50 -8.37
C PHE A 283 -1.45 30.98 -9.81
N PHE A 284 -1.47 29.67 -10.03
CA PHE A 284 -1.74 29.08 -11.35
C PHE A 284 -3.12 29.45 -11.91
N SER A 285 -4.15 29.50 -11.05
CA SER A 285 -5.53 29.80 -11.46
C SER A 285 -5.77 31.30 -11.71
N GLU A 286 -5.02 32.18 -11.06
CA GLU A 286 -5.19 33.63 -11.13
C GLU A 286 -4.21 34.30 -12.09
N THR A 287 -3.07 33.68 -12.38
CA THR A 287 -2.04 34.27 -13.24
C THR A 287 -2.30 33.95 -14.70
N SER A 288 -2.26 34.98 -15.53
CA SER A 288 -2.35 34.82 -16.98
C SER A 288 -0.95 34.60 -17.57
N PHE A 289 -0.80 33.65 -18.47
CA PHE A 289 0.49 33.39 -19.11
C PHE A 289 0.85 34.46 -20.16
N ASP A 290 2.14 34.59 -20.44
CA ASP A 290 2.59 35.25 -21.66
C ASP A 290 2.48 34.31 -22.86
N LEU A 291 2.06 34.86 -24.01
CA LEU A 291 1.74 34.06 -25.19
C LEU A 291 2.99 33.48 -25.85
N ASP A 292 4.07 34.24 -25.87
CA ASP A 292 5.29 33.83 -26.54
C ASP A 292 5.96 32.71 -25.74
N GLU A 293 6.11 32.90 -24.42
CA GLU A 293 6.68 31.88 -23.53
C GLU A 293 5.87 30.56 -23.53
N VAL A 294 4.53 30.65 -23.49
CA VAL A 294 3.69 29.44 -23.49
C VAL A 294 3.71 28.74 -24.83
N ASN A 295 3.68 29.45 -25.96
CA ASN A 295 3.71 28.79 -27.26
C ASN A 295 5.06 28.12 -27.52
N GLU A 296 6.18 28.72 -27.10
CA GLU A 296 7.50 28.07 -27.12
C GLU A 296 7.52 26.79 -26.27
N LEU A 297 6.95 26.85 -25.06
CA LEU A 297 6.78 25.68 -24.20
C LEU A 297 5.95 24.59 -24.89
N LEU A 298 4.80 24.94 -25.46
CA LEU A 298 3.87 23.99 -26.09
C LEU A 298 4.50 23.31 -27.31
N GLU A 299 5.24 24.07 -28.13
CA GLU A 299 6.00 23.52 -29.25
C GLU A 299 7.05 22.50 -28.77
N SER A 300 7.76 22.80 -27.67
CA SER A 300 8.77 21.89 -27.11
C SER A 300 8.22 20.53 -26.67
N VAL A 301 6.91 20.45 -26.39
CA VAL A 301 6.21 19.21 -25.98
C VAL A 301 5.20 18.72 -27.02
N ASN A 302 5.28 19.21 -28.26
CA ASN A 302 4.41 18.85 -29.39
C ASN A 302 2.91 19.09 -29.16
N TYR A 303 2.54 20.20 -28.50
CA TYR A 303 1.17 20.69 -28.43
C TYR A 303 0.93 21.80 -29.46
N GLU A 304 -0.32 21.93 -29.90
CA GLU A 304 -0.75 23.08 -30.70
C GLU A 304 -0.65 24.39 -29.89
N PRO A 305 -0.19 25.49 -30.53
CA PRO A 305 -0.10 26.80 -29.89
C PRO A 305 -1.49 27.31 -29.54
N VAL A 306 -1.56 28.13 -28.49
CA VAL A 306 -2.79 28.77 -28.06
C VAL A 306 -2.94 30.15 -28.71
N PRO A 307 -4.14 30.51 -29.19
CA PRO A 307 -4.34 31.74 -29.97
C PRO A 307 -4.52 33.00 -29.10
N GLN A 308 -4.77 32.85 -27.80
CA GLN A 308 -5.07 33.97 -26.90
C GLN A 308 -4.57 33.70 -25.48
N LYS A 309 -4.33 34.78 -24.71
CA LYS A 309 -3.94 34.68 -23.31
C LYS A 309 -5.01 33.94 -22.51
N GLY A 310 -4.56 33.13 -21.57
CA GLY A 310 -5.38 32.37 -20.64
C GLY A 310 -4.67 32.21 -19.31
N LYS A 311 -5.26 31.43 -18.41
CA LYS A 311 -4.67 31.11 -17.11
C LYS A 311 -3.67 29.96 -17.23
N ILE A 312 -2.62 29.98 -16.41
CA ILE A 312 -1.55 28.99 -16.47
C ILE A 312 -2.08 27.60 -16.09
N ASP A 313 -3.05 27.50 -15.17
CA ASP A 313 -3.69 26.24 -14.76
C ASP A 313 -4.22 25.41 -15.95
N LYS A 314 -4.83 26.04 -16.96
CA LYS A 314 -5.34 25.37 -18.17
C LYS A 314 -4.24 24.76 -19.03
N ILE A 315 -3.06 25.35 -19.00
CA ILE A 315 -1.88 24.81 -19.68
C ILE A 315 -1.37 23.65 -18.82
N TYR A 316 -1.11 23.87 -17.53
CA TYR A 316 -0.49 22.87 -16.68
C TYR A 316 -1.35 21.61 -16.45
N ALA A 317 -2.68 21.73 -16.55
CA ALA A 317 -3.60 20.60 -16.50
C ALA A 317 -3.46 19.62 -17.70
N ARG A 318 -2.73 19.99 -18.76
CA ARG A 318 -2.51 19.10 -19.92
C ARG A 318 -1.61 17.92 -19.54
N PRO A 319 -1.98 16.66 -19.90
CA PRO A 319 -1.28 15.46 -19.43
C PRO A 319 0.23 15.43 -19.73
N ASN A 320 0.65 15.93 -20.89
CA ASN A 320 2.05 15.83 -21.33
C ASN A 320 2.95 16.97 -20.83
N ILE A 321 2.39 17.98 -20.13
CA ILE A 321 3.18 19.08 -19.58
C ILE A 321 3.67 18.68 -18.20
N LYS A 322 4.99 18.50 -18.04
CA LYS A 322 5.59 18.11 -16.76
C LYS A 322 6.01 19.35 -15.95
N GLN A 323 6.34 19.13 -14.68
CA GLN A 323 6.91 20.15 -13.81
C GLN A 323 8.14 20.84 -14.44
N GLU A 324 9.04 20.07 -15.07
CA GLU A 324 10.22 20.60 -15.76
C GLU A 324 9.87 21.53 -16.92
N ASP A 325 8.73 21.30 -17.58
CA ASP A 325 8.27 22.15 -18.68
C ASP A 325 7.67 23.44 -18.15
N ILE A 326 6.75 23.35 -17.19
CA ILE A 326 6.03 24.53 -16.69
C ILE A 326 6.96 25.54 -15.99
N ARG A 327 8.08 25.05 -15.44
CA ARG A 327 9.16 25.87 -14.85
C ARG A 327 9.93 26.71 -15.87
N LYS A 328 9.83 26.42 -17.17
CA LYS A 328 10.41 27.27 -18.22
C LYS A 328 9.73 28.64 -18.29
N LEU A 329 8.51 28.78 -17.77
CA LEU A 329 7.81 30.06 -17.69
C LEU A 329 8.42 30.93 -16.58
N SER A 330 8.90 32.12 -16.95
CA SER A 330 9.64 33.01 -16.05
C SER A 330 8.84 33.35 -14.78
N LEU A 331 7.53 33.56 -14.91
CA LEU A 331 6.64 33.84 -13.79
C LEU A 331 6.55 32.67 -12.79
N VAL A 332 6.60 31.43 -13.28
CA VAL A 332 6.50 30.23 -12.45
C VAL A 332 7.79 30.04 -11.68
N GLU A 333 8.94 30.09 -12.33
CA GLU A 333 10.23 29.92 -11.66
C GLU A 333 10.49 31.02 -10.62
N ASN A 334 10.20 32.28 -10.97
CA ASN A 334 10.31 33.41 -10.03
C ASN A 334 9.43 33.21 -8.78
N TYR A 335 8.22 32.66 -8.94
CA TYR A 335 7.34 32.37 -7.80
C TYR A 335 7.91 31.25 -6.92
N ILE A 336 8.44 30.19 -7.53
CA ILE A 336 9.07 29.07 -6.82
C ILE A 336 10.26 29.55 -5.97
N GLU A 337 11.16 30.33 -6.57
CA GLU A 337 12.35 30.85 -5.88
C GLU A 337 11.98 31.83 -4.76
N SER A 338 11.08 32.78 -5.03
CA SER A 338 10.67 33.81 -4.08
C SER A 338 10.00 33.23 -2.83
N ASN A 339 9.22 32.16 -2.99
CA ASN A 339 8.48 31.52 -1.90
C ASN A 339 9.21 30.31 -1.30
N LYS A 340 10.40 29.95 -1.83
CA LYS A 340 11.21 28.80 -1.40
C LYS A 340 10.34 27.54 -1.34
N LEU A 341 9.72 27.21 -2.46
CA LEU A 341 8.89 26.01 -2.56
C LEU A 341 9.78 24.77 -2.66
N ASP A 342 9.46 23.74 -1.88
CA ASP A 342 10.16 22.46 -1.91
C ASP A 342 9.45 21.47 -2.85
N GLN A 343 10.12 20.36 -3.16
CA GLN A 343 9.61 19.37 -4.09
C GLN A 343 8.24 18.80 -3.67
N GLU A 344 7.97 18.63 -2.36
CA GLU A 344 6.67 18.12 -1.90
C GLU A 344 5.53 19.10 -2.21
N VAL A 345 5.78 20.42 -2.12
CA VAL A 345 4.81 21.45 -2.53
C VAL A 345 4.57 21.42 -4.03
N LEU A 346 5.64 21.26 -4.82
CA LEU A 346 5.55 21.23 -6.28
C LEU A 346 4.76 20.00 -6.75
N ASP A 347 5.09 18.81 -6.22
CA ASP A 347 4.38 17.56 -6.51
C ASP A 347 2.89 17.64 -6.14
N GLN A 348 2.58 18.16 -4.94
CA GLN A 348 1.19 18.33 -4.52
C GLN A 348 0.42 19.32 -5.39
N THR A 349 1.06 20.42 -5.80
CA THR A 349 0.44 21.40 -6.68
C THR A 349 0.14 20.80 -8.05
N GLU A 350 1.08 20.04 -8.62
CA GLU A 350 0.87 19.32 -9.89
C GLU A 350 -0.34 18.38 -9.79
N ILE A 351 -0.39 17.59 -8.72
CA ILE A 351 -1.47 16.63 -8.50
C ILE A 351 -2.81 17.34 -8.35
N GLN A 352 -2.88 18.41 -7.54
CA GLN A 352 -4.12 19.15 -7.33
C GLN A 352 -4.64 19.80 -8.62
N ILE A 353 -3.76 20.31 -9.49
CA ILE A 353 -4.16 20.92 -10.75
C ILE A 353 -4.61 19.85 -11.75
N LYS A 354 -3.79 18.82 -12.00
CA LYS A 354 -4.06 17.81 -13.02
C LYS A 354 -5.24 16.89 -12.68
N TYR A 355 -5.41 16.57 -11.40
CA TYR A 355 -6.44 15.64 -10.94
C TYR A 355 -7.64 16.33 -10.28
N LYS A 356 -7.73 17.67 -10.33
CA LYS A 356 -8.79 18.46 -9.68
C LYS A 356 -10.18 17.85 -9.83
N GLY A 357 -10.63 17.62 -11.07
CA GLY A 357 -11.97 17.10 -11.33
C GLY A 357 -12.21 15.68 -10.80
N TYR A 358 -11.17 14.83 -10.78
CA TYR A 358 -11.26 13.49 -10.21
C TYR A 358 -11.33 13.54 -8.68
N ILE A 359 -10.49 14.37 -8.06
CA ILE A 359 -10.45 14.59 -6.61
C ILE A 359 -11.78 15.16 -6.12
N GLU A 360 -12.32 16.19 -6.77
CA GLU A 360 -13.60 16.80 -6.41
C GLU A 360 -14.77 15.80 -6.54
N LYS A 361 -14.79 15.01 -7.62
CA LYS A 361 -15.81 13.97 -7.81
C LYS A 361 -15.73 12.88 -6.75
N GLU A 362 -14.53 12.42 -6.41
CA GLU A 362 -14.34 11.39 -5.39
C GLU A 362 -14.66 11.92 -4.00
N LYS A 363 -14.29 13.18 -3.69
CA LYS A 363 -14.67 13.88 -2.45
C LYS A 363 -16.18 13.99 -2.30
N ALA A 364 -16.90 14.40 -3.34
CA ALA A 364 -18.37 14.46 -3.30
C ALA A 364 -19.02 13.08 -3.03
N ASN A 365 -18.44 12.00 -3.58
CA ASN A 365 -18.89 10.64 -3.30
C ASN A 365 -18.57 10.21 -1.86
N ALA A 366 -17.39 10.58 -1.35
CA ALA A 366 -16.99 10.33 0.04
C ALA A 366 -17.95 11.03 1.01
N ASP A 367 -18.21 12.33 0.81
CA ASP A 367 -19.11 13.11 1.65
C ASP A 367 -20.54 12.53 1.68
N LYS A 368 -21.02 12.00 0.53
CA LYS A 368 -22.34 11.35 0.46
C LYS A 368 -22.41 10.07 1.27
N LEU A 369 -21.36 9.26 1.25
CA LEU A 369 -21.28 8.00 1.99
C LEU A 369 -21.01 8.25 3.48
N GLN A 370 -20.19 9.25 3.81
CA GLN A 370 -19.96 9.68 5.20
C GLN A 370 -21.27 10.07 5.88
N ARG A 371 -22.17 10.78 5.18
CA ARG A 371 -23.51 11.09 5.71
C ARG A 371 -24.33 9.86 6.08
N LEU A 372 -24.09 8.71 5.45
CA LEU A 372 -24.74 7.45 5.82
C LEU A 372 -24.02 6.79 6.99
N GLU A 373 -22.69 6.86 7.05
CA GLU A 373 -21.88 6.37 8.18
C GLU A 373 -22.17 7.12 9.48
N ASP A 374 -22.46 8.43 9.40
CA ASP A 374 -22.78 9.27 10.55
C ASP A 374 -24.14 8.94 11.19
N ILE A 375 -24.99 8.17 10.48
CA ILE A 375 -26.28 7.69 11.01
C ILE A 375 -26.01 6.53 11.96
N LYS A 376 -25.83 6.85 13.25
CA LYS A 376 -25.70 5.85 14.31
C LYS A 376 -27.01 5.10 14.51
N ILE A 377 -26.98 3.78 14.39
CA ILE A 377 -28.09 2.93 14.80
C ILE A 377 -28.01 2.75 16.33
N PRO A 378 -29.09 3.03 17.09
CA PRO A 378 -29.09 2.82 18.53
C PRO A 378 -28.78 1.36 18.89
N VAL A 379 -28.01 1.14 19.96
CA VAL A 379 -27.67 -0.22 20.44
C VAL A 379 -28.91 -1.08 20.70
N ASN A 380 -30.00 -0.44 21.14
CA ASN A 380 -31.28 -1.09 21.46
C ASN A 380 -32.30 -0.98 20.33
N PHE A 381 -31.85 -0.76 19.09
CA PHE A 381 -32.75 -0.67 17.94
C PHE A 381 -33.40 -2.04 17.66
N ASP A 382 -34.73 -2.11 17.71
CA ASP A 382 -35.47 -3.33 17.39
C ASP A 382 -35.54 -3.52 15.87
N TYR A 383 -34.82 -4.52 15.37
CA TYR A 383 -34.79 -4.87 13.95
C TYR A 383 -36.00 -5.72 13.51
N ASN A 384 -36.83 -6.23 14.43
CA ASN A 384 -37.96 -7.12 14.08
C ASN A 384 -38.97 -6.50 13.11
N PRO A 385 -39.37 -5.22 13.24
CA PRO A 385 -40.30 -4.58 12.30
C PRO A 385 -39.76 -4.49 10.86
N LEU A 386 -38.44 -4.34 10.70
CA LEU A 386 -37.77 -4.32 9.38
C LEU A 386 -37.72 -5.71 8.75
N LEU A 387 -37.54 -6.76 9.56
CA LEU A 387 -37.58 -8.15 9.09
C LEU A 387 -38.95 -8.48 8.48
N LEU A 388 -40.03 -8.04 9.13
CA LEU A 388 -41.41 -8.16 8.62
C LEU A 388 -41.62 -7.40 7.29
N PHE A 389 -40.97 -6.25 7.12
CA PHE A 389 -41.01 -5.47 5.88
C PHE A 389 -40.26 -6.17 4.73
N LEU A 390 -39.07 -6.73 4.99
CA LEU A 390 -38.29 -7.51 4.02
C LEU A 390 -39.00 -8.80 3.60
N MET A 391 -39.69 -9.48 4.53
CA MET A 391 -40.50 -10.65 4.22
C MET A 391 -41.72 -10.32 3.35
N LYS A 392 -42.27 -9.11 3.44
CA LYS A 392 -43.32 -8.61 2.53
C LYS A 392 -42.77 -8.26 1.14
N LEU A 393 -41.58 -7.66 1.06
CA LEU A 393 -40.93 -7.34 -0.22
C LEU A 393 -40.45 -8.58 -1.00
N LYS A 394 -40.10 -9.69 -0.33
CA LYS A 394 -39.81 -10.98 -1.00
C LYS A 394 -41.05 -11.74 -1.49
N LYS A 395 -42.25 -11.31 -1.09
CA LYS A 395 -43.53 -11.92 -1.49
C LYS A 395 -44.24 -11.18 -2.62
N ASN A 396 -43.74 -10.01 -3.02
CA ASN A 396 -44.11 -9.29 -4.25
C ASN A 396 -42.96 -9.41 -5.24
#